data_AF-A0A955FKX9-F1
#
_entry.id   AF-A0A955FKX9-F1
#
_cell.length_a   1.000
_cell.length_b   1.000
_cell.length_c   1.000
_cell.angle_alpha   90.00
_cell.angle_beta   90.00
_cell.angle_gamma   90.00
#
_symmetry.space_group_name_H-M   'P 1'
#
loop_
_entity.id
_entity.type
_entity.pdbx_description
1 polymer ?
#
loop_
_entity_poly.entity_id
_entity_poly.type
_entity_poly.pdbx_seq_one_letter_code
_entity_poly.pdbx_strand_id
1 'polypeptide(L)'
;ELGNLNTKDEIVLHGRSAGKHGEQPVYLLLADSQTTYVVDLGGLSTDEMKSLQKLTIDRVIGHDLKPAIQILLTLDVKIPTVFHDTLVGAFIINSLRREQSLTDLLRTDLGIEVSLDDLDDAEYVARAGEISEAIRVLANAQGEQMSELNKVIQLVDKIEWPIIPVLAYMEKIGILLKPKFFEQLSDSLADKLSDIEQTIYGYANREFNIASPAQLSQVLFEDLSLPTSGIKKGKTGSYSTAADVLEKLKDLHPIILCINQFREYAKLKSTYVDTLPKQTDESNRIHTTFNLTIAQTGRLSSVDPNLQNIPVRTELGREIRKGFAAGKGRVFVSADYSQFELRIAAAMSDDQGMIEAFNADRDIHTETAALIQGVKPEDVTKDMRYAAKAVNFGILYGQGVHGLSA
;
A
#
# COMPACT_ATOMS: atom_id res chain seq x y z
N GLU A 1 -33.69 -21.45 -5.00
CA GLU A 1 -32.70 -22.52 -5.28
C GLU A 1 -31.58 -22.61 -4.24
N LEU A 2 -31.05 -21.48 -3.74
CA LEU A 2 -30.06 -21.46 -2.65
C LEU A 2 -30.48 -22.14 -1.33
N GLY A 3 -31.76 -22.46 -1.14
CA GLY A 3 -32.22 -23.20 0.04
C GLY A 3 -31.66 -24.62 0.16
N ASN A 4 -31.07 -25.16 -0.92
CA ASN A 4 -30.38 -26.46 -0.93
C ASN A 4 -28.87 -26.35 -0.72
N LEU A 5 -28.30 -25.14 -0.70
CA LEU A 5 -26.87 -24.93 -0.46
C LEU A 5 -26.52 -25.45 0.94
N ASN A 6 -25.59 -26.40 1.03
CA ASN A 6 -25.15 -26.90 2.33
C ASN A 6 -24.17 -25.92 2.97
N THR A 7 -24.70 -24.92 3.68
CA THR A 7 -23.90 -23.85 4.29
C THR A 7 -23.01 -24.28 5.46
N LYS A 8 -23.09 -25.55 5.87
CA LYS A 8 -22.22 -26.16 6.88
C LYS A 8 -20.93 -26.73 6.30
N ASP A 9 -20.91 -26.96 4.98
CA ASP A 9 -19.69 -27.36 4.28
C ASP A 9 -18.82 -26.14 3.99
N GLU A 10 -17.60 -26.39 3.55
CA GLU A 10 -16.73 -25.36 3.01
C GLU A 10 -17.28 -24.85 1.66
N ILE A 11 -17.67 -23.57 1.64
CA ILE A 11 -18.25 -22.93 0.46
C ILE A 11 -17.16 -22.25 -0.36
N VAL A 12 -17.10 -22.54 -1.66
CA VAL A 12 -16.33 -21.71 -2.58
C VAL A 12 -17.10 -20.42 -2.80
N LEU A 13 -16.44 -19.30 -2.52
CA LEU A 13 -16.95 -17.95 -2.72
C LEU A 13 -16.12 -17.27 -3.81
N HIS A 14 -16.81 -16.78 -4.85
CA HIS A 14 -16.25 -15.88 -5.85
C HIS A 14 -17.33 -14.86 -6.24
N GLY A 15 -16.94 -13.74 -6.84
CA GLY A 15 -17.92 -12.79 -7.34
C GLY A 15 -17.36 -11.80 -8.32
N ARG A 16 -18.25 -11.08 -9.00
CA ARG A 16 -17.93 -10.04 -9.97
C ARG A 16 -18.71 -8.77 -9.69
N SER A 17 -18.04 -7.65 -9.90
CA SER A 17 -18.61 -6.32 -9.76
C SER A 17 -18.16 -5.48 -10.95
N ALA A 18 -19.06 -4.64 -11.47
CA ALA A 18 -18.71 -3.69 -12.52
C ALA A 18 -17.89 -2.51 -11.95
N GLY A 19 -18.11 -2.16 -10.69
CA GLY A 19 -17.35 -1.17 -9.95
C GLY A 19 -16.27 -1.78 -9.06
N LYS A 20 -15.38 -0.91 -8.56
CA LYS A 20 -14.36 -1.28 -7.57
C LYS A 20 -14.99 -1.49 -6.19
N HIS A 21 -14.29 -2.19 -5.30
CA HIS A 21 -14.69 -2.37 -3.90
C HIS A 21 -16.13 -2.91 -3.72
N GLY A 22 -16.54 -3.85 -4.57
CA GLY A 22 -17.87 -4.46 -4.53
C GLY A 22 -19.02 -3.50 -4.90
N GLU A 23 -18.74 -2.39 -5.57
CA GLU A 23 -19.78 -1.51 -6.15
C GLU A 23 -20.38 -2.11 -7.42
N GLN A 24 -21.68 -1.92 -7.62
CA GLN A 24 -22.41 -2.49 -8.76
C GLN A 24 -22.14 -4.00 -8.90
N PRO A 25 -22.46 -4.80 -7.87
CA PRO A 25 -22.20 -6.22 -7.89
C PRO A 25 -23.08 -6.89 -8.95
N VAL A 26 -22.49 -7.76 -9.77
CA VAL A 26 -23.13 -8.40 -10.93
C VAL A 26 -23.43 -9.85 -10.64
N TYR A 27 -22.42 -10.62 -10.21
CA TYR A 27 -22.57 -12.04 -9.91
C TYR A 27 -21.99 -12.39 -8.54
N LEU A 28 -22.68 -13.30 -7.85
CA LEU A 28 -22.17 -14.00 -6.68
C LEU A 28 -22.16 -15.50 -6.98
N LEU A 29 -20.99 -16.11 -6.94
CA LEU A 29 -20.79 -17.55 -7.10
C LEU A 29 -20.63 -18.17 -5.71
N LEU A 30 -21.48 -19.16 -5.44
CA LEU A 30 -21.46 -19.98 -4.23
C LEU A 30 -21.46 -21.44 -4.65
N ALA A 31 -20.46 -22.21 -4.24
CA ALA A 31 -20.48 -23.65 -4.48
C ALA A 31 -20.28 -24.43 -3.19
N ASP A 32 -21.09 -25.47 -2.98
CA ASP A 32 -20.80 -26.53 -2.01
C ASP A 32 -20.12 -27.71 -2.72
N SER A 33 -20.03 -28.86 -2.05
CA SER A 33 -19.37 -30.06 -2.57
C SER A 33 -20.11 -30.71 -3.76
N GLN A 34 -21.36 -30.33 -4.02
CA GLN A 34 -22.22 -30.97 -5.02
C GLN A 34 -22.67 -30.01 -6.12
N THR A 35 -22.95 -28.76 -5.77
CA THR A 35 -23.63 -27.81 -6.66
C THR A 35 -22.94 -26.45 -6.65
N THR A 36 -22.78 -25.88 -7.83
CA THR A 36 -22.38 -24.48 -8.04
C THR A 36 -23.60 -23.64 -8.38
N TYR A 37 -23.79 -22.55 -7.64
CA TYR A 37 -24.81 -21.55 -7.88
C TYR A 37 -24.16 -20.26 -8.34
N VAL A 38 -24.69 -19.68 -9.42
CA VAL A 38 -24.35 -18.32 -9.87
C VAL A 38 -25.59 -17.46 -9.71
N VAL A 39 -25.53 -16.50 -8.81
CA VAL A 39 -26.62 -15.57 -8.56
C VAL A 39 -26.39 -14.32 -9.39
N ASP A 40 -27.26 -14.06 -10.35
CA ASP A 40 -27.34 -12.76 -11.04
C ASP A 40 -27.97 -11.74 -10.10
N LEU A 41 -27.15 -10.81 -9.61
CA LEU A 41 -27.54 -9.80 -8.63
C LEU A 41 -28.31 -8.64 -9.26
N GLY A 42 -28.15 -8.40 -10.56
CA GLY A 42 -28.87 -7.36 -11.29
C GLY A 42 -30.34 -7.71 -11.53
N GLY A 43 -30.65 -9.00 -11.58
CA GLY A 43 -32.01 -9.53 -11.80
C GLY A 43 -32.85 -9.77 -10.54
N LEU A 44 -32.30 -9.58 -9.33
CA LEU A 44 -33.00 -9.96 -8.09
C LEU A 44 -34.17 -9.03 -7.76
N SER A 45 -35.32 -9.63 -7.44
CA SER A 45 -36.42 -8.93 -6.79
C SER A 45 -36.08 -8.55 -5.34
N THR A 46 -36.87 -7.64 -4.75
CA THR A 46 -36.70 -7.22 -3.35
C THR A 46 -36.81 -8.37 -2.36
N ASP A 47 -37.67 -9.36 -2.61
CA ASP A 47 -37.87 -10.49 -1.71
C ASP A 47 -36.76 -11.54 -1.85
N GLU A 48 -36.20 -11.71 -3.05
CA GLU A 48 -35.01 -12.52 -3.26
C GLU A 48 -33.78 -11.90 -2.59
N MET A 49 -33.62 -10.58 -2.69
CA MET A 49 -32.54 -9.85 -2.00
C MET A 49 -32.64 -10.02 -0.47
N LYS A 50 -33.83 -9.90 0.10
CA LYS A 50 -34.05 -10.16 1.54
C LYS A 50 -33.78 -11.61 1.94
N SER A 51 -33.99 -12.55 1.02
CA SER A 51 -33.69 -13.96 1.25
C SER A 51 -32.18 -14.19 1.23
N LEU A 52 -31.47 -13.56 0.30
CA LEU A 52 -30.00 -13.59 0.22
C LEU A 52 -29.35 -12.96 1.46
N GLN A 53 -29.88 -11.85 1.98
CA GLN A 53 -29.43 -11.21 3.22
C GLN A 53 -29.49 -12.12 4.46
N LYS A 54 -30.40 -13.09 4.46
CA LYS A 54 -30.53 -14.07 5.55
C LYS A 54 -29.56 -15.26 5.40
N LEU A 55 -28.86 -15.36 4.27
CA LEU A 55 -27.91 -16.42 4.04
C LEU A 55 -26.80 -16.35 5.09
N THR A 56 -26.54 -17.48 5.73
CA THR A 56 -25.47 -17.62 6.72
C THR A 56 -24.52 -18.69 6.23
N ILE A 57 -23.32 -18.27 5.87
CA ILE A 57 -22.21 -19.14 5.47
C ILE A 57 -21.19 -19.10 6.61
N ASP A 58 -20.78 -20.26 7.10
CA ASP A 58 -19.85 -20.32 8.22
C ASP A 58 -18.40 -20.07 7.77
N ARG A 59 -17.98 -20.75 6.70
CA ARG A 59 -16.59 -20.75 6.21
C ARG A 59 -16.53 -20.73 4.70
N VAL A 60 -15.57 -19.99 4.16
CA VAL A 60 -15.36 -19.88 2.72
C VAL A 60 -13.91 -20.12 2.30
N ILE A 61 -13.76 -20.66 1.10
CA ILE A 61 -12.52 -20.63 0.34
C ILE A 61 -12.71 -19.83 -0.96
N GLY A 62 -11.64 -19.31 -1.53
CA GLY A 62 -11.72 -18.53 -2.76
C GLY A 62 -10.36 -18.25 -3.39
N HIS A 63 -10.39 -17.45 -4.45
CA HIS A 63 -9.21 -16.85 -5.06
C HIS A 63 -9.39 -15.33 -5.01
N ASP A 64 -8.49 -14.61 -4.33
CA ASP A 64 -8.64 -13.19 -4.01
C ASP A 64 -10.04 -12.90 -3.43
N LEU A 65 -10.26 -13.27 -2.17
CA LEU A 65 -11.58 -13.22 -1.54
C LEU A 65 -12.06 -11.80 -1.24
N LYS A 66 -11.20 -10.78 -1.25
CA LYS A 66 -11.58 -9.41 -0.86
C LYS A 66 -12.72 -8.84 -1.72
N PRO A 67 -12.70 -8.91 -3.07
CA PRO A 67 -13.81 -8.43 -3.90
C PRO A 67 -15.11 -9.16 -3.62
N ALA A 68 -15.08 -10.49 -3.44
CA ALA A 68 -16.28 -11.26 -3.13
C ALA A 68 -16.85 -10.90 -1.73
N ILE A 69 -16.00 -10.68 -0.74
CA ILE A 69 -16.40 -10.20 0.58
C ILE A 69 -17.00 -8.78 0.49
N GLN A 70 -16.45 -7.91 -0.35
CA GLN A 70 -17.00 -6.57 -0.58
C GLN A 70 -18.38 -6.62 -1.23
N ILE A 71 -18.65 -7.59 -2.11
CA ILE A 71 -19.99 -7.87 -2.62
C ILE A 71 -20.94 -8.25 -1.47
N LEU A 72 -20.53 -9.18 -0.59
CA LEU A 72 -21.35 -9.56 0.57
C LEU A 72 -21.65 -8.36 1.49
N LEU A 73 -20.66 -7.47 1.70
CA LEU A 73 -20.86 -6.22 2.45
C LEU A 73 -21.87 -5.30 1.78
N THR A 74 -21.81 -5.13 0.45
CA THR A 74 -22.78 -4.33 -0.32
C THR A 74 -24.20 -4.90 -0.22
N LEU A 75 -24.32 -6.22 -0.17
CA LEU A 75 -25.60 -6.92 -0.09
C LEU A 75 -26.16 -7.00 1.34
N ASP A 76 -25.42 -6.56 2.35
CA ASP A 76 -25.75 -6.71 3.78
C ASP A 76 -25.88 -8.19 4.21
N VAL A 77 -25.03 -9.05 3.63
CA VAL A 77 -24.91 -10.46 3.99
C VAL A 77 -23.85 -10.61 5.09
N LYS A 78 -24.10 -11.49 6.05
CA LYS A 78 -23.14 -11.80 7.11
C LYS A 78 -21.82 -12.30 6.50
N ILE A 79 -20.72 -11.67 6.87
CA ILE A 79 -19.40 -12.03 6.36
C ILE A 79 -18.95 -13.38 6.95
N PRO A 80 -18.64 -14.38 6.11
CA PRO A 80 -18.17 -15.68 6.54
C PRO A 80 -16.73 -15.61 7.07
N THR A 81 -16.32 -16.65 7.80
CA THR A 81 -14.91 -16.81 8.16
C THR A 81 -14.13 -17.23 6.92
N VAL A 82 -13.05 -16.53 6.59
CA VAL A 82 -12.13 -16.99 5.54
C VAL A 82 -11.38 -18.19 6.07
N PHE A 83 -11.42 -19.29 5.32
CA PHE A 83 -10.65 -20.48 5.63
C PHE A 83 -9.44 -20.65 4.72
N HIS A 84 -9.55 -20.30 3.44
CA HIS A 84 -8.41 -20.34 2.53
C HIS A 84 -8.61 -19.36 1.38
N ASP A 85 -7.60 -18.54 1.12
CA ASP A 85 -7.53 -17.71 -0.08
C ASP A 85 -6.34 -18.19 -0.91
N THR A 86 -6.60 -18.65 -2.13
CA THR A 86 -5.56 -19.29 -2.94
C THR A 86 -4.50 -18.32 -3.47
N LEU A 87 -4.82 -17.03 -3.61
CA LEU A 87 -3.84 -16.00 -3.96
C LEU A 87 -2.92 -15.73 -2.78
N VAL A 88 -3.49 -15.49 -1.59
CA VAL A 88 -2.71 -15.26 -0.37
C VAL A 88 -1.95 -16.52 0.03
N GLY A 89 -2.55 -17.69 -0.12
CA GLY A 89 -1.92 -18.97 0.18
C GLY A 89 -0.69 -19.23 -0.69
N ALA A 90 -0.78 -18.97 -1.99
CA ALA A 90 0.37 -19.03 -2.90
C ALA A 90 1.53 -18.13 -2.44
N PHE A 91 1.21 -16.90 -2.00
CA PHE A 91 2.20 -15.95 -1.51
C PHE A 91 2.85 -16.41 -0.19
N ILE A 92 2.07 -16.95 0.75
CA ILE A 92 2.60 -17.48 2.01
C ILE A 92 3.52 -18.68 1.79
N ILE A 93 3.19 -19.55 0.83
CA ILE A 93 4.03 -20.68 0.44
C ILE A 93 5.33 -20.21 -0.21
N ASN A 94 5.26 -19.21 -1.10
CA ASN A 94 6.43 -18.64 -1.76
C ASN A 94 6.21 -17.17 -2.13
N SER A 95 6.78 -16.25 -1.35
CA SER A 95 6.63 -14.81 -1.56
C SER A 95 7.48 -14.24 -2.71
N LEU A 96 8.36 -15.06 -3.32
CA LEU A 96 9.19 -14.66 -4.46
C LEU A 96 8.50 -14.90 -5.80
N ARG A 97 7.36 -15.61 -5.81
CA ARG A 97 6.62 -15.92 -7.05
C ARG A 97 6.07 -14.66 -7.70
N ARG A 98 5.87 -14.70 -9.01
CA ARG A 98 5.28 -13.59 -9.77
C ARG A 98 3.84 -13.87 -10.18
N GLU A 99 3.52 -15.14 -10.33
CA GLU A 99 2.23 -15.70 -10.66
C GLU A 99 1.23 -15.37 -9.57
N GLN A 100 0.10 -14.79 -9.95
CA GLN A 100 -0.96 -14.38 -9.03
C GLN A 100 -2.34 -14.84 -9.48
N SER A 101 -2.59 -14.97 -10.79
CA SER A 101 -3.92 -15.33 -11.28
C SER A 101 -4.24 -16.80 -11.02
N LEU A 102 -5.53 -17.14 -11.01
CA LEU A 102 -5.97 -18.51 -10.79
C LEU A 102 -5.43 -19.45 -11.89
N THR A 103 -5.47 -19.01 -13.15
CA THR A 103 -4.91 -19.76 -14.29
C THR A 103 -3.43 -20.02 -14.13
N ASP A 104 -2.65 -18.99 -13.78
CA ASP A 104 -1.20 -19.12 -13.66
C ASP A 104 -0.82 -20.08 -12.53
N LEU A 105 -1.50 -19.99 -11.38
CA LEU A 105 -1.26 -20.88 -10.24
C LEU A 105 -1.63 -22.34 -10.56
N LEU A 106 -2.77 -22.59 -11.19
CA LEU A 106 -3.16 -23.95 -11.62
C LEU A 106 -2.14 -24.57 -12.57
N ARG A 107 -1.68 -23.79 -13.55
CA ARG A 107 -0.69 -24.24 -14.53
C ARG A 107 0.66 -24.53 -13.88
N THR A 108 1.16 -23.60 -13.07
CA THR A 108 2.51 -23.69 -12.52
C THR A 108 2.62 -24.66 -11.34
N ASP A 109 1.62 -24.70 -10.46
CA ASP A 109 1.66 -25.53 -9.26
C ASP A 109 1.10 -26.94 -9.52
N LEU A 110 0.14 -27.09 -10.43
CA LEU A 110 -0.58 -28.37 -10.66
C LEU A 110 -0.50 -28.91 -12.09
N GLY A 111 0.07 -28.17 -13.05
CA GLY A 111 0.14 -28.59 -14.46
C GLY A 111 -1.23 -28.62 -15.17
N ILE A 112 -2.23 -27.94 -14.61
CA ILE A 112 -3.59 -27.88 -15.18
C ILE A 112 -3.65 -26.71 -16.17
N GLU A 113 -3.74 -27.02 -17.46
CA GLU A 113 -3.85 -26.02 -18.53
C GLU A 113 -5.32 -25.63 -18.75
N VAL A 114 -5.73 -24.51 -18.13
CA VAL A 114 -7.07 -23.93 -18.26
C VAL A 114 -6.96 -22.40 -18.24
N SER A 115 -7.83 -21.70 -18.96
CA SER A 115 -7.93 -20.22 -18.87
C SER A 115 -9.21 -19.87 -18.13
N LEU A 116 -9.12 -19.36 -16.91
CA LEU A 116 -10.27 -18.97 -16.07
C LEU A 116 -10.27 -17.50 -15.65
N ASP A 117 -9.21 -16.77 -16.01
CA ASP A 117 -9.11 -15.33 -15.81
C ASP A 117 -9.69 -14.59 -17.03
N ASP A 118 -10.07 -13.32 -16.85
CA ASP A 118 -10.55 -12.41 -17.90
C ASP A 118 -11.75 -12.90 -18.75
N LEU A 119 -12.51 -13.88 -18.24
CA LEU A 119 -13.73 -14.38 -18.92
C LEU A 119 -14.78 -13.27 -19.06
N ASP A 120 -15.54 -13.26 -20.14
CA ASP A 120 -16.74 -12.42 -20.19
C ASP A 120 -17.85 -12.96 -19.26
N ASP A 121 -18.98 -12.24 -19.15
CA ASP A 121 -20.06 -12.62 -18.24
C ASP A 121 -20.75 -13.93 -18.63
N ALA A 122 -20.90 -14.20 -19.93
CA ALA A 122 -21.51 -15.43 -20.42
C ALA A 122 -20.61 -16.64 -20.15
N GLU A 123 -19.31 -16.49 -20.41
CA GLU A 123 -18.29 -17.49 -20.12
C GLU A 123 -18.16 -17.75 -18.61
N TYR A 124 -18.19 -16.70 -17.79
CA TYR A 124 -18.13 -16.83 -16.33
C TYR A 124 -19.29 -17.67 -15.77
N VAL A 125 -20.51 -17.41 -16.23
CA VAL A 125 -21.69 -18.19 -15.83
C VAL A 125 -21.57 -19.62 -16.35
N ALA A 126 -21.23 -19.81 -17.62
CA ALA A 126 -21.13 -21.12 -18.25
C ALA A 126 -20.04 -22.02 -17.62
N ARG A 127 -18.96 -21.39 -17.13
CA ARG A 127 -17.77 -22.09 -16.59
C ARG A 127 -17.63 -21.96 -15.08
N ALA A 128 -18.67 -21.50 -14.38
CA ALA A 128 -18.68 -21.36 -12.93
C ALA A 128 -18.30 -22.64 -12.18
N GLY A 129 -18.73 -23.80 -12.71
CA GLY A 129 -18.32 -25.11 -12.19
C GLY A 129 -16.81 -25.32 -12.26
N GLU A 130 -16.18 -25.01 -13.40
CA GLU A 130 -14.72 -25.09 -13.58
C GLU A 130 -13.98 -24.15 -12.63
N ILE A 131 -14.48 -22.91 -12.46
CA ILE A 131 -13.92 -21.92 -11.52
C ILE A 131 -13.97 -22.46 -10.09
N SER A 132 -15.13 -22.97 -9.66
CA SER A 132 -15.30 -23.46 -8.29
C SER A 132 -14.40 -24.66 -8.00
N GLU A 133 -14.28 -25.59 -8.95
CA GLU A 133 -13.45 -26.78 -8.80
C GLU A 133 -11.96 -26.42 -8.83
N ALA A 134 -11.55 -25.53 -9.72
CA ALA A 134 -10.19 -25.00 -9.77
C ALA A 134 -9.76 -24.41 -8.42
N ILE A 135 -10.63 -23.59 -7.80
CA ILE A 135 -10.37 -23.02 -6.47
C ILE A 135 -10.24 -24.12 -5.43
N ARG A 136 -11.12 -25.13 -5.41
CA ARG A 136 -11.05 -26.26 -4.46
C ARG A 136 -9.75 -27.04 -4.61
N VAL A 137 -9.41 -27.46 -5.82
CA VAL A 137 -8.24 -28.28 -6.09
C VAL A 137 -6.97 -27.52 -5.70
N LEU A 138 -6.87 -26.23 -6.05
CA LEU A 138 -5.74 -25.40 -5.66
C LEU A 138 -5.66 -25.17 -4.15
N ALA A 139 -6.79 -24.89 -3.50
CA ALA A 139 -6.84 -24.72 -2.04
C ALA A 139 -6.40 -25.99 -1.30
N ASN A 140 -6.88 -27.16 -1.74
CA ASN A 140 -6.49 -28.45 -1.17
C ASN A 140 -4.98 -28.70 -1.32
N ALA A 141 -4.43 -28.50 -2.51
CA ALA A 141 -3.00 -28.69 -2.75
C ALA A 141 -2.13 -27.74 -1.91
N GLN A 142 -2.54 -26.47 -1.79
CA GLN A 142 -1.87 -25.51 -0.93
C GLN A 142 -2.01 -25.86 0.56
N GLY A 143 -3.17 -26.35 0.98
CA GLY A 143 -3.41 -26.83 2.34
C GLY A 143 -2.50 -27.99 2.71
N GLU A 144 -2.30 -28.95 1.82
CA GLU A 144 -1.33 -30.04 1.99
C GLU A 144 0.10 -29.49 2.14
N GLN A 145 0.53 -28.59 1.26
CA GLN A 145 1.85 -27.96 1.34
C GLN A 145 2.06 -27.18 2.65
N MET A 146 1.06 -26.41 3.09
CA MET A 146 1.13 -25.68 4.36
C MET A 146 1.14 -26.61 5.57
N SER A 147 0.48 -27.77 5.48
CA SER A 147 0.37 -28.73 6.59
C SER A 147 1.72 -29.32 7.02
N GLU A 148 2.68 -29.37 6.09
CA GLU A 148 4.06 -29.78 6.38
C GLU A 148 4.82 -28.75 7.23
N LEU A 149 4.27 -27.54 7.40
CA LEU A 149 4.89 -26.39 8.05
C LEU A 149 4.03 -25.87 9.21
N ASN A 150 4.10 -26.52 10.37
CA ASN A 150 3.29 -26.18 11.58
C ASN A 150 3.24 -24.68 11.94
N LYS A 151 4.31 -23.91 11.73
CA LYS A 151 4.34 -22.47 12.01
C LYS A 151 3.52 -21.66 11.01
N VAL A 152 3.44 -22.10 9.76
CA VAL A 152 2.68 -21.46 8.69
C VAL A 152 1.19 -21.60 8.95
N ILE A 153 0.71 -22.77 9.38
CA ILE A 153 -0.69 -22.99 9.75
C ILE A 153 -1.13 -21.98 10.82
N GLN A 154 -0.32 -21.80 11.88
CA GLN A 154 -0.65 -20.84 12.95
C GLN A 154 -0.66 -19.39 12.46
N LEU A 155 0.24 -19.04 11.54
CA LEU A 155 0.28 -17.71 10.92
C LEU A 155 -1.00 -17.46 10.13
N VAL A 156 -1.38 -18.38 9.24
CA VAL A 156 -2.53 -18.17 8.37
C VAL A 156 -3.85 -18.15 9.13
N ASP A 157 -4.04 -19.07 10.08
CA ASP A 157 -5.28 -19.17 10.87
C ASP A 157 -5.49 -17.97 11.80
N LYS A 158 -4.41 -17.41 12.35
CA LYS A 158 -4.50 -16.34 13.35
C LYS A 158 -4.35 -14.93 12.78
N ILE A 159 -3.71 -14.79 11.61
CA ILE A 159 -3.32 -13.50 11.06
C ILE A 159 -3.83 -13.35 9.62
N GLU A 160 -3.40 -14.21 8.69
CA GLU A 160 -3.64 -13.97 7.25
C GLU A 160 -5.10 -14.16 6.81
N TRP A 161 -5.78 -15.21 7.29
CA TRP A 161 -7.20 -15.38 6.96
C TRP A 161 -8.09 -14.34 7.65
N PRO A 162 -7.92 -14.06 8.96
CA PRO A 162 -8.74 -13.06 9.64
C PRO A 162 -8.54 -11.63 9.15
N ILE A 163 -7.37 -11.28 8.58
CA ILE A 163 -7.11 -9.90 8.12
C ILE A 163 -7.82 -9.59 6.79
N ILE A 164 -8.07 -10.58 5.93
CA ILE A 164 -8.75 -10.41 4.64
C ILE A 164 -10.10 -9.66 4.76
N PRO A 165 -11.06 -10.12 5.59
CA PRO A 165 -12.34 -9.41 5.74
C PRO A 165 -12.18 -8.02 6.40
N VAL A 166 -11.19 -7.84 7.27
CA VAL A 166 -10.89 -6.53 7.87
C VAL A 166 -10.45 -5.54 6.79
N LEU A 167 -9.54 -5.94 5.90
CA LEU A 167 -9.09 -5.11 4.79
C LEU A 167 -10.25 -4.85 3.82
N ALA A 168 -11.02 -5.87 3.45
CA ALA A 168 -12.21 -5.70 2.60
C ALA A 168 -13.17 -4.63 3.17
N TYR A 169 -13.40 -4.63 4.49
CA TYR A 169 -14.20 -3.63 5.19
C TYR A 169 -13.57 -2.23 5.17
N MET A 170 -12.26 -2.12 5.44
CA MET A 170 -11.53 -0.86 5.41
C MET A 170 -11.56 -0.22 4.02
N GLU A 171 -11.31 -1.01 2.97
CA GLU A 171 -11.37 -0.57 1.58
C GLU A 171 -12.80 -0.13 1.21
N LYS A 172 -13.83 -0.90 1.61
CA LYS A 172 -15.24 -0.56 1.34
C LYS A 172 -15.69 0.73 2.00
N ILE A 173 -15.28 0.98 3.24
CA ILE A 173 -15.64 2.23 3.95
C ILE A 173 -14.92 3.43 3.38
N GLY A 174 -13.65 3.27 3.00
CA GLY A 174 -12.82 4.37 2.53
C GLY A 174 -12.60 5.49 3.56
N ILE A 175 -11.90 6.54 3.15
CA ILE A 175 -11.62 7.71 3.98
C ILE A 175 -12.22 8.97 3.37
N LEU A 176 -12.92 9.76 4.19
CA LEU A 176 -13.60 10.98 3.73
C LEU A 176 -12.58 12.10 3.44
N LEU A 177 -12.76 12.75 2.30
CA LEU A 177 -12.02 13.92 1.85
C LEU A 177 -12.87 15.19 2.00
N LYS A 178 -12.22 16.35 2.06
CA LYS A 178 -12.84 17.68 2.00
C LYS A 178 -12.52 18.33 0.64
N PRO A 179 -13.32 18.13 -0.43
CA PRO A 179 -12.97 18.62 -1.77
C PRO A 179 -12.67 20.11 -1.83
N LYS A 180 -13.48 20.95 -1.17
CA LYS A 180 -13.27 22.40 -1.12
C LYS A 180 -11.94 22.81 -0.48
N PHE A 181 -11.46 22.04 0.51
CA PHE A 181 -10.14 22.29 1.10
C PHE A 181 -9.03 22.01 0.09
N PHE A 182 -9.16 20.93 -0.69
CA PHE A 182 -8.21 20.59 -1.74
C PHE A 182 -8.21 21.58 -2.90
N GLU A 183 -9.38 22.09 -3.29
CA GLU A 183 -9.51 23.16 -4.30
C GLU A 183 -8.74 24.42 -3.86
N GLN A 184 -9.01 24.92 -2.65
CA GLN A 184 -8.31 26.08 -2.09
C GLN A 184 -6.80 25.85 -1.94
N LEU A 185 -6.39 24.64 -1.53
CA LEU A 185 -4.99 24.29 -1.43
C LEU A 185 -4.32 24.22 -2.81
N SER A 186 -5.05 23.77 -3.84
CA SER A 186 -4.58 23.72 -5.22
C SER A 186 -4.28 25.12 -5.75
N ASP A 187 -5.21 26.06 -5.56
CA ASP A 187 -5.05 27.47 -5.97
C ASP A 187 -3.87 28.11 -5.26
N SER A 188 -3.79 27.97 -3.93
CA SER A 188 -2.68 28.52 -3.14
C SER A 188 -1.31 27.96 -3.57
N LEU A 189 -1.26 26.69 -3.97
CA LEU A 189 -0.02 26.09 -4.48
C LEU A 189 0.30 26.55 -5.90
N ALA A 190 -0.70 26.82 -6.74
CA ALA A 190 -0.48 27.36 -8.07
C ALA A 190 0.18 28.75 -8.00
N ASP A 191 -0.32 29.62 -7.12
CA ASP A 191 0.26 30.95 -6.90
C ASP A 191 1.72 30.85 -6.41
N LYS A 192 1.96 30.04 -5.36
CA LYS A 192 3.32 29.82 -4.81
C LYS A 192 4.28 29.25 -5.85
N LEU A 193 3.81 28.33 -6.69
CA LEU A 193 4.64 27.76 -7.75
C LEU A 193 5.01 28.82 -8.79
N SER A 194 4.06 29.68 -9.16
CA SER A 194 4.31 30.78 -10.10
C SER A 194 5.36 31.76 -9.55
N ASP A 195 5.26 32.16 -8.28
CA ASP A 195 6.23 33.05 -7.63
C ASP A 195 7.64 32.45 -7.61
N ILE A 196 7.75 31.16 -7.24
CA ILE A 196 9.03 30.44 -7.20
C ILE A 196 9.60 30.29 -8.61
N GLU A 197 8.76 30.00 -9.59
CA GLU A 197 9.14 29.88 -11.00
C GLU A 197 9.73 31.20 -11.53
N GLN A 198 9.08 32.34 -11.28
CA GLN A 198 9.60 33.65 -11.66
C GLN A 198 10.94 33.96 -10.96
N THR A 199 11.08 33.55 -9.70
CA THR A 199 12.35 33.68 -8.97
C THR A 199 13.47 32.83 -9.59
N ILE A 200 13.15 31.60 -10.01
CA ILE A 200 14.09 30.72 -10.70
C ILE A 200 14.50 31.30 -12.05
N TYR A 201 13.55 31.85 -12.82
CA TYR A 201 13.85 32.52 -14.09
C TYR A 201 14.73 33.75 -13.91
N GLY A 202 14.50 34.53 -12.85
CA GLY A 202 15.36 35.65 -12.47
C GLY A 202 16.81 35.21 -12.19
N TYR A 203 17.00 34.11 -11.46
CA TYR A 203 18.33 33.54 -11.23
C TYR A 203 18.98 32.95 -12.48
N ALA A 204 18.18 32.32 -13.35
CA ALA A 204 18.64 31.68 -14.58
C ALA A 204 18.87 32.66 -15.75
N ASN A 205 18.35 33.89 -15.66
CA ASN A 205 18.29 34.88 -16.74
C ASN A 205 17.59 34.37 -18.02
N ARG A 206 16.73 33.37 -17.91
CA ARG A 206 15.92 32.82 -19.01
C ARG A 206 14.78 31.95 -18.49
N GLU A 207 13.73 31.83 -19.30
CA GLU A 207 12.67 30.86 -19.07
C GLU A 207 13.08 29.47 -19.58
N PHE A 208 12.65 28.43 -18.87
CA PHE A 208 12.87 27.03 -19.24
C PHE A 208 11.93 26.12 -18.45
N ASN A 209 11.74 24.89 -18.90
CA ASN A 209 10.96 23.92 -18.15
C ASN A 209 11.74 23.40 -16.93
N ILE A 210 11.42 23.93 -15.74
CA ILE A 210 12.05 23.55 -14.46
C ILE A 210 11.84 22.07 -14.12
N ALA A 211 10.72 21.47 -14.57
CA ALA A 211 10.44 20.06 -14.37
C ALA A 211 11.26 19.14 -15.30
N SER A 212 11.88 19.68 -16.36
CA SER A 212 12.74 18.91 -17.28
C SER A 212 14.16 18.78 -16.71
N PRO A 213 14.61 17.56 -16.36
CA PRO A 213 15.97 17.37 -15.81
C PRO A 213 17.07 17.80 -16.78
N ALA A 214 16.83 17.68 -18.09
CA ALA A 214 17.80 18.07 -19.11
C ALA A 214 17.96 19.59 -19.20
N GLN A 215 16.84 20.34 -19.27
CA GLN A 215 16.90 21.80 -19.30
C GLN A 215 17.44 22.37 -17.99
N LEU A 216 17.05 21.80 -16.86
CA LEU A 216 17.57 22.20 -15.57
C LEU A 216 19.08 21.93 -15.45
N SER A 217 19.55 20.77 -15.92
CA SER A 217 20.99 20.46 -15.96
C SER A 217 21.76 21.49 -16.80
N GLN A 218 21.21 21.89 -17.95
CA GLN A 218 21.84 22.90 -18.79
C GLN A 218 21.98 24.23 -18.04
N VAL A 219 20.90 24.71 -17.43
CA VAL A 219 20.92 25.98 -16.68
C VAL A 219 21.92 25.91 -15.52
N LEU A 220 21.90 24.85 -14.72
CA LEU A 220 22.75 24.77 -13.53
C LEU A 220 24.24 24.64 -13.86
N PHE A 221 24.60 23.82 -14.85
CA PHE A 221 25.99 23.43 -15.05
C PHE A 221 26.65 24.07 -16.27
N GLU A 222 25.88 24.58 -17.23
CA GLU A 222 26.39 25.32 -18.38
C GLU A 222 26.20 26.82 -18.15
N ASP A 223 24.96 27.29 -18.02
CA ASP A 223 24.65 28.72 -17.94
C ASP A 223 25.19 29.35 -16.64
N LEU A 224 24.95 28.71 -15.50
CA LEU A 224 25.44 29.16 -14.18
C LEU A 224 26.82 28.60 -13.81
N SER A 225 27.36 27.69 -14.62
CA SER A 225 28.69 27.10 -14.41
C SER A 225 28.94 26.54 -13.00
N LEU A 226 27.91 25.95 -12.37
CA LEU A 226 28.07 25.34 -11.04
C LEU A 226 29.02 24.14 -11.08
N PRO A 227 29.75 23.85 -10.00
CA PRO A 227 30.70 22.75 -9.95
C PRO A 227 30.06 21.41 -10.26
N THR A 228 30.70 20.63 -11.14
CA THR A 228 30.27 19.29 -11.56
C THR A 228 31.11 18.17 -10.93
N SER A 229 32.05 18.53 -10.06
CA SER A 229 32.95 17.57 -9.41
C SER A 229 32.17 16.54 -8.59
N GLY A 230 32.37 15.26 -8.89
CA GLY A 230 31.66 14.16 -8.23
C GLY A 230 30.21 13.95 -8.68
N ILE A 231 29.71 14.72 -9.66
CA ILE A 231 28.34 14.56 -10.20
C ILE A 231 28.38 13.65 -11.43
N LYS A 232 27.66 12.52 -11.35
CA LYS A 232 27.54 11.59 -12.48
C LYS A 232 26.65 12.16 -13.58
N LYS A 233 27.03 11.89 -14.83
CA LYS A 233 26.16 12.09 -16.00
C LYS A 233 25.22 10.91 -16.19
N GLY A 234 23.98 11.21 -16.55
CA GLY A 234 22.99 10.20 -16.91
C GLY A 234 23.25 9.58 -18.29
N LYS A 235 22.43 8.60 -18.67
CA LYS A 235 22.49 7.95 -19.99
C LYS A 235 22.34 8.92 -21.16
N THR A 236 21.66 10.04 -20.94
CA THR A 236 21.41 11.11 -21.92
C THR A 236 22.52 12.16 -21.97
N GLY A 237 23.60 12.00 -21.21
CA GLY A 237 24.75 12.92 -21.20
C GLY A 237 24.59 14.17 -20.31
N SER A 238 23.40 14.45 -19.79
CA SER A 238 23.15 15.53 -18.82
C SER A 238 23.65 15.17 -17.42
N TYR A 239 24.08 16.16 -16.64
CA TYR A 239 24.44 15.96 -15.24
C TYR A 239 23.20 15.67 -14.41
N SER A 240 23.35 14.82 -13.38
CA SER A 240 22.25 14.52 -12.47
C SER A 240 21.80 15.77 -11.72
N THR A 241 20.48 15.97 -11.65
CA THR A 241 19.85 16.99 -10.79
C THR A 241 19.06 16.33 -9.66
N ALA A 242 19.42 15.11 -9.24
CA ALA A 242 18.76 14.43 -8.14
C ALA A 242 18.89 15.20 -6.81
N ALA A 243 18.00 14.94 -5.85
CA ALA A 243 17.92 15.70 -4.60
C ALA A 243 19.23 15.66 -3.79
N ASP A 244 19.90 14.49 -3.75
CA ASP A 244 21.20 14.29 -3.10
C ASP A 244 22.33 15.09 -3.77
N VAL A 245 22.25 15.29 -5.09
CA VAL A 245 23.18 16.12 -5.84
C VAL A 245 22.93 17.60 -5.56
N LEU A 246 21.67 18.04 -5.62
CA LEU A 246 21.29 19.43 -5.36
C LEU A 246 21.61 19.84 -3.92
N GLU A 247 21.44 18.95 -2.95
CA GLU A 247 21.77 19.23 -1.54
C GLU A 247 23.25 19.61 -1.36
N LYS A 248 24.17 19.01 -2.12
CA LYS A 248 25.61 19.34 -2.09
C LYS A 248 25.93 20.70 -2.69
N LEU A 249 25.00 21.25 -3.50
CA LEU A 249 25.16 22.52 -4.19
C LEU A 249 24.39 23.66 -3.51
N LYS A 250 23.64 23.37 -2.43
CA LYS A 250 22.69 24.33 -1.82
C LYS A 250 23.32 25.65 -1.40
N ASP A 251 24.57 25.62 -0.94
CA ASP A 251 25.29 26.79 -0.43
C ASP A 251 26.02 27.56 -1.54
N LEU A 252 26.04 27.02 -2.77
CA LEU A 252 26.74 27.64 -3.91
C LEU A 252 25.87 28.64 -4.65
N HIS A 253 24.55 28.43 -4.71
CA HIS A 253 23.64 29.34 -5.40
C HIS A 253 22.20 29.27 -4.86
N PRO A 254 21.53 30.41 -4.58
CA PRO A 254 20.15 30.43 -4.06
C PRO A 254 19.11 29.71 -4.92
N ILE A 255 19.34 29.66 -6.25
CA ILE A 255 18.48 28.93 -7.20
C ILE A 255 18.23 27.47 -6.78
N ILE A 256 19.20 26.83 -6.12
CA ILE A 256 19.10 25.44 -5.69
C ILE A 256 17.99 25.24 -4.65
N LEU A 257 17.88 26.17 -3.70
CA LEU A 257 16.80 26.16 -2.71
C LEU A 257 15.43 26.35 -3.37
N CYS A 258 15.33 27.29 -4.32
CA CYS A 258 14.11 27.53 -5.08
C CYS A 258 13.70 26.29 -5.89
N ILE A 259 14.64 25.62 -6.56
CA ILE A 259 14.38 24.39 -7.33
C ILE A 259 13.87 23.27 -6.42
N ASN A 260 14.48 23.08 -5.25
CA ASN A 260 14.06 22.07 -4.29
C ASN A 260 12.62 22.34 -3.80
N GLN A 261 12.30 23.60 -3.47
CA GLN A 261 10.95 24.00 -3.09
C GLN A 261 9.94 23.82 -4.24
N PHE A 262 10.29 24.25 -5.45
CA PHE A 262 9.44 24.09 -6.64
C PHE A 262 9.09 22.61 -6.86
N ARG A 263 10.08 21.73 -6.83
CA ARG A 263 9.88 20.29 -7.02
C ARG A 263 9.05 19.65 -5.93
N GLU A 264 9.26 20.07 -4.67
CA GLU A 264 8.43 19.60 -3.56
C GLU A 264 6.96 20.00 -3.80
N TYR A 265 6.70 21.29 -4.04
CA TYR A 265 5.33 21.80 -4.21
C TYR A 265 4.66 21.22 -5.46
N ALA A 266 5.36 21.16 -6.59
CA ALA A 266 4.85 20.60 -7.83
C ALA A 266 4.49 19.11 -7.67
N LYS A 267 5.35 18.33 -7.00
CA LYS A 267 5.07 16.92 -6.70
C LYS A 267 3.87 16.78 -5.77
N LEU A 268 3.82 17.55 -4.70
CA LEU A 268 2.73 17.50 -3.74
C LEU A 268 1.39 17.88 -4.37
N LYS A 269 1.39 18.93 -5.20
CA LYS A 269 0.21 19.39 -5.94
C LYS A 269 -0.29 18.32 -6.91
N SER A 270 0.57 17.86 -7.81
CA SER A 270 0.20 16.89 -8.85
C SER A 270 -0.16 15.50 -8.30
N THR A 271 0.62 14.98 -7.34
CA THR A 271 0.44 13.62 -6.83
C THR A 271 -0.73 13.53 -5.85
N TYR A 272 -0.94 14.55 -5.01
CA TYR A 272 -1.94 14.49 -3.94
C TYR A 272 -3.05 15.51 -4.14
N VAL A 273 -2.72 16.80 -4.26
CA VAL A 273 -3.74 17.85 -4.14
C VAL A 273 -4.74 17.84 -5.31
N ASP A 274 -4.24 17.71 -6.54
CA ASP A 274 -5.07 17.70 -7.75
C ASP A 274 -5.65 16.32 -8.08
N THR A 275 -5.03 15.26 -7.55
CA THR A 275 -5.34 13.87 -7.94
C THR A 275 -6.32 13.21 -6.97
N LEU A 276 -6.13 13.35 -5.65
CA LEU A 276 -6.99 12.70 -4.66
C LEU A 276 -8.48 13.07 -4.78
N PRO A 277 -8.87 14.35 -5.00
CA PRO A 277 -10.28 14.71 -5.17
C PRO A 277 -10.94 14.10 -6.41
N LYS A 278 -10.16 13.70 -7.41
CA LYS A 278 -10.68 13.07 -8.63
C LYS A 278 -10.90 11.56 -8.48
N GLN A 279 -10.47 10.99 -7.36
CA GLN A 279 -10.57 9.57 -7.05
C GLN A 279 -11.58 9.29 -5.93
N THR A 280 -12.41 10.27 -5.59
CA THR A 280 -13.46 10.09 -4.59
C THR A 280 -14.72 9.51 -5.22
N ASP A 281 -15.46 8.73 -4.43
CA ASP A 281 -16.85 8.39 -4.72
C ASP A 281 -17.78 9.62 -4.62
N GLU A 282 -19.09 9.41 -4.86
CA GLU A 282 -20.13 10.45 -4.73
C GLU A 282 -20.26 10.99 -3.29
N SER A 283 -19.80 10.23 -2.29
CA SER A 283 -19.77 10.61 -0.88
C SER A 283 -18.46 11.29 -0.47
N ASN A 284 -17.60 11.66 -1.42
CA ASN A 284 -16.28 12.25 -1.22
C ASN A 284 -15.29 11.35 -0.47
N ARG A 285 -15.44 10.03 -0.57
CA ARG A 285 -14.58 9.02 0.06
C ARG A 285 -13.60 8.45 -0.94
N ILE A 286 -12.38 8.26 -0.48
CA ILE A 286 -11.33 7.58 -1.22
C ILE A 286 -11.25 6.15 -0.74
N HIS A 287 -11.25 5.21 -1.68
CA HIS A 287 -11.16 3.78 -1.43
C HIS A 287 -9.83 3.29 -1.98
N THR A 288 -8.91 2.91 -1.11
CA THR A 288 -7.64 2.29 -1.53
C THR A 288 -7.80 0.78 -1.66
N THR A 289 -6.89 0.12 -2.37
CA THR A 289 -6.71 -1.33 -2.32
C THR A 289 -5.46 -1.68 -1.53
N PHE A 290 -5.60 -2.50 -0.48
CA PHE A 290 -4.49 -3.06 0.29
C PHE A 290 -4.10 -4.42 -0.28
N ASN A 291 -2.92 -4.54 -0.89
CA ASN A 291 -2.45 -5.83 -1.41
C ASN A 291 -1.66 -6.57 -0.33
N LEU A 292 -2.02 -7.84 -0.12
CA LEU A 292 -1.36 -8.77 0.81
C LEU A 292 -0.14 -9.47 0.19
N THR A 293 -0.07 -9.53 -1.15
CA THR A 293 0.81 -10.45 -1.88
C THR A 293 1.93 -9.77 -2.68
N ILE A 294 2.24 -8.51 -2.38
CA ILE A 294 3.20 -7.70 -3.16
C ILE A 294 4.56 -7.57 -2.48
N ALA A 295 4.61 -7.15 -1.21
CA ALA A 295 5.90 -6.94 -0.55
C ALA A 295 6.41 -8.25 0.03
N GLN A 296 7.54 -8.75 -0.48
CA GLN A 296 8.17 -10.02 -0.07
C GLN A 296 8.43 -10.13 1.45
N THR A 297 8.47 -9.00 2.15
CA THR A 297 8.63 -8.88 3.61
C THR A 297 7.33 -9.09 4.40
N GLY A 298 6.20 -9.34 3.73
CA GLY A 298 4.87 -9.47 4.35
C GLY A 298 4.18 -8.15 4.65
N ARG A 299 4.73 -7.00 4.20
CA ARG A 299 4.08 -5.69 4.37
C ARG A 299 2.90 -5.54 3.41
N LEU A 300 1.84 -4.90 3.88
CA LEU A 300 0.77 -4.41 3.00
C LEU A 300 1.33 -3.34 2.05
N SER A 301 0.88 -3.36 0.80
CA SER A 301 0.99 -2.21 -0.10
C SER A 301 -0.38 -1.58 -0.33
N SER A 302 -0.44 -0.28 -0.58
CA SER A 302 -1.66 0.47 -0.85
C SER A 302 -1.59 1.09 -2.25
N VAL A 303 -2.63 0.89 -3.04
CA VAL A 303 -2.75 1.40 -4.42
C VAL A 303 -4.13 2.01 -4.66
N ASP A 304 -4.23 2.82 -5.72
CA ASP A 304 -5.47 3.41 -6.23
C ASP A 304 -6.37 4.12 -5.21
N PRO A 305 -5.89 5.13 -4.45
CA PRO A 305 -4.52 5.65 -4.39
C PRO A 305 -3.69 5.02 -3.26
N ASN A 306 -2.38 5.26 -3.29
CA ASN A 306 -1.50 4.90 -2.17
C ASN A 306 -1.72 5.85 -0.97
N LEU A 307 -2.42 5.36 0.05
CA LEU A 307 -2.69 6.07 1.30
C LEU A 307 -1.63 5.84 2.39
N GLN A 308 -0.67 4.94 2.17
CA GLN A 308 0.45 4.72 3.10
C GLN A 308 1.52 5.82 2.98
N ASN A 309 1.62 6.46 1.82
CA ASN A 309 2.66 7.45 1.51
C ASN A 309 2.21 8.92 1.64
N ILE A 310 1.08 9.19 2.29
CA ILE A 310 0.62 10.57 2.50
C ILE A 310 1.66 11.36 3.31
N PRO A 311 2.19 12.48 2.79
CA PRO A 311 3.27 13.24 3.43
C PRO A 311 2.92 13.72 4.84
N VAL A 312 3.93 13.85 5.71
CA VAL A 312 3.76 14.30 7.11
C VAL A 312 4.92 15.16 7.64
N ARG A 313 6.10 15.03 7.03
CA ARG A 313 7.34 15.65 7.54
C ARG A 313 7.35 17.16 7.35
N THR A 314 6.89 17.65 6.20
CA THR A 314 6.86 19.07 5.88
C THR A 314 5.55 19.72 6.28
N GLU A 315 5.54 21.04 6.43
CA GLU A 315 4.34 21.80 6.77
C GLU A 315 3.24 21.58 5.74
N LEU A 316 3.58 21.69 4.45
CA LEU A 316 2.64 21.41 3.37
C LEU A 316 2.12 19.97 3.39
N GLY A 317 2.98 18.99 3.72
CA GLY A 317 2.53 17.61 3.93
C GLY A 317 1.49 17.48 5.05
N ARG A 318 1.69 18.19 6.17
CA ARG A 318 0.70 18.26 7.26
C ARG A 318 -0.58 18.95 6.83
N GLU A 319 -0.51 20.00 6.02
CA GLU A 319 -1.70 20.66 5.46
C GLU A 319 -2.53 19.70 4.60
N ILE A 320 -1.90 18.91 3.73
CA ILE A 320 -2.62 17.90 2.92
C ILE A 320 -3.42 16.94 3.81
N ARG A 321 -2.85 16.50 4.94
CA ARG A 321 -3.54 15.63 5.90
C ARG A 321 -4.80 16.27 6.51
N LYS A 322 -4.86 17.60 6.65
CA LYS A 322 -6.06 18.31 7.14
C LYS A 322 -7.25 18.23 6.16
N GLY A 323 -6.96 17.91 4.90
CA GLY A 323 -7.96 17.65 3.88
C GLY A 323 -8.73 16.34 4.08
N PHE A 324 -8.21 15.42 4.90
CA PHE A 324 -8.95 14.22 5.31
C PHE A 324 -9.85 14.54 6.51
N ALA A 325 -11.02 13.90 6.56
CA ALA A 325 -12.02 14.13 7.59
C ALA A 325 -12.49 12.82 8.23
N ALA A 326 -12.78 12.86 9.53
CA ALA A 326 -13.57 11.82 10.16
C ALA A 326 -15.04 11.97 9.72
N GLY A 327 -15.76 10.85 9.63
CA GLY A 327 -17.20 10.87 9.35
C GLY A 327 -17.99 11.63 10.42
N LYS A 328 -19.24 12.01 10.11
CA LYS A 328 -20.10 12.77 11.04
C LYS A 328 -20.16 12.10 12.43
N GLY A 329 -19.88 12.88 13.47
CA GLY A 329 -19.88 12.42 14.87
C GLY A 329 -18.71 11.53 15.26
N ARG A 330 -17.65 11.44 14.44
CA ARG A 330 -16.46 10.62 14.68
C ARG A 330 -15.21 11.48 14.79
N VAL A 331 -14.15 10.89 15.34
CA VAL A 331 -12.80 11.47 15.42
C VAL A 331 -11.79 10.48 14.85
N PHE A 332 -10.62 10.98 14.43
CA PHE A 332 -9.50 10.09 14.10
C PHE A 332 -8.79 9.66 15.38
N VAL A 333 -8.44 8.38 15.44
CA VAL A 333 -7.54 7.80 16.44
C VAL A 333 -6.37 7.22 15.69
N SER A 334 -5.15 7.59 16.10
CA SER A 334 -3.91 7.08 15.52
C SER A 334 -3.11 6.41 16.62
N ALA A 335 -2.68 5.17 16.37
CA ALA A 335 -1.78 4.41 17.23
C ALA A 335 -0.62 3.94 16.36
N ASP A 336 0.60 4.15 16.82
CA ASP A 336 1.83 3.80 16.13
C ASP A 336 2.78 3.11 17.12
N TYR A 337 3.44 2.04 16.68
CA TYR A 337 4.37 1.32 17.54
C TYR A 337 5.69 2.09 17.65
N SER A 338 6.06 2.45 18.88
CA SER A 338 7.33 3.13 19.15
C SER A 338 8.52 2.20 18.86
N GLN A 339 9.25 2.50 17.79
CA GLN A 339 10.45 1.77 17.33
C GLN A 339 10.27 0.24 17.21
N PHE A 340 9.12 -0.19 16.68
CA PHE A 340 8.77 -1.62 16.56
C PHE A 340 9.89 -2.50 15.99
N GLU A 341 10.51 -2.07 14.89
CA GLU A 341 11.52 -2.86 14.19
C GLU A 341 12.82 -3.01 15.00
N LEU A 342 13.22 -1.99 15.75
CA LEU A 342 14.39 -2.08 16.63
C LEU A 342 14.09 -2.93 17.87
N ARG A 343 12.85 -2.92 18.37
CA ARG A 343 12.42 -3.83 19.45
C ARG A 343 12.43 -5.28 18.99
N ILE A 344 11.98 -5.56 17.76
CA ILE A 344 12.11 -6.89 17.14
C ILE A 344 13.59 -7.26 17.01
N ALA A 345 14.43 -6.35 16.51
CA ALA A 345 15.86 -6.61 16.36
C ALA A 345 16.51 -6.99 17.69
N ALA A 346 16.24 -6.22 18.75
CA ALA A 346 16.73 -6.51 20.11
C ALA A 346 16.30 -7.90 20.60
N ALA A 347 15.03 -8.25 20.40
CA ALA A 347 14.50 -9.54 20.83
C ALA A 347 15.04 -10.72 20.00
N MET A 348 15.28 -10.51 18.70
CA MET A 348 15.82 -11.55 17.81
C MET A 348 17.32 -11.75 17.96
N SER A 349 18.08 -10.68 18.27
CA SER A 349 19.52 -10.75 18.48
C SER A 349 19.90 -11.13 19.92
N ASP A 350 18.94 -11.09 20.84
CA ASP A 350 19.16 -11.25 22.29
C ASP A 350 20.20 -10.25 22.85
N ASP A 351 20.24 -9.05 22.27
CA ASP A 351 21.17 -7.99 22.71
C ASP A 351 20.69 -7.39 24.03
N GLN A 352 21.37 -7.76 25.12
CA GLN A 352 20.98 -7.35 26.46
C GLN A 352 21.02 -5.82 26.63
N GLY A 353 21.93 -5.11 25.97
CA GLY A 353 22.00 -3.65 26.05
C GLY A 353 20.77 -2.98 25.45
N MET A 354 20.34 -3.43 24.27
CA MET A 354 19.13 -2.96 23.61
C MET A 354 17.86 -3.36 24.40
N ILE A 355 17.79 -4.59 24.89
CA ILE A 355 16.66 -5.09 25.69
C ILE A 355 16.51 -4.26 26.97
N GLU A 356 17.59 -4.05 27.72
CA GLU A 356 17.59 -3.23 28.93
C GLU A 356 17.21 -1.78 28.63
N ALA A 357 17.73 -1.20 27.55
CA ALA A 357 17.37 0.16 27.13
C ALA A 357 15.87 0.27 26.83
N PHE A 358 15.30 -0.68 26.08
CA PHE A 358 13.87 -0.68 25.77
C PHE A 358 12.98 -0.95 26.98
N ASN A 359 13.39 -1.82 27.91
CA ASN A 359 12.65 -2.11 29.14
C ASN A 359 12.69 -0.94 30.13
N ALA A 360 13.75 -0.14 30.10
CA ALA A 360 13.87 1.10 30.87
C ALA A 360 13.30 2.33 30.14
N ASP A 361 12.62 2.15 29.00
CA ASP A 361 12.07 3.21 28.13
C ASP A 361 13.09 4.30 27.76
N ARG A 362 14.37 3.90 27.62
CA ARG A 362 15.45 4.79 27.21
C ARG A 362 15.42 5.00 25.69
N ASP A 363 15.84 6.18 25.27
CA ASP A 363 15.93 6.51 23.85
C ASP A 363 17.13 5.78 23.22
N ILE A 364 16.83 4.70 22.50
CA ILE A 364 17.86 3.87 21.87
C ILE A 364 18.79 4.66 20.94
N HIS A 365 18.30 5.71 20.27
CA HIS A 365 19.15 6.51 19.39
C HIS A 365 20.13 7.36 20.19
N THR A 366 19.72 7.85 21.36
CA THR A 366 20.59 8.57 22.30
C THR A 366 21.62 7.62 22.90
N GLU A 367 21.22 6.41 23.30
CA GLU A 367 22.15 5.38 23.80
C GLU A 367 23.21 5.02 22.75
N THR A 368 22.79 4.75 21.51
CA THR A 368 23.73 4.50 20.41
C THR A 368 24.65 5.69 20.17
N ALA A 369 24.14 6.92 20.20
CA ALA A 369 24.95 8.13 20.00
C ALA A 369 26.00 8.30 21.10
N ALA A 370 25.60 8.10 22.36
CA ALA A 370 26.48 8.17 23.52
C ALA A 370 27.64 7.17 23.40
N LEU A 371 27.33 5.93 23.02
CA LEU A 371 28.32 4.87 22.81
C LEU A 371 29.29 5.20 21.66
N ILE A 372 28.78 5.65 20.50
CA ILE A 372 29.61 6.00 19.34
C ILE A 372 30.56 7.17 19.65
N GLN A 373 30.05 8.18 20.35
CA GLN A 373 30.79 9.42 20.63
C GLN A 373 31.65 9.32 21.90
N GLY A 374 31.49 8.25 22.70
CA GLY A 374 32.17 8.11 23.99
C GLY A 374 31.76 9.16 25.03
N VAL A 375 30.53 9.66 24.95
CA VAL A 375 29.96 10.67 25.86
C VAL A 375 28.82 10.07 26.68
N LYS A 376 28.35 10.77 27.70
CA LYS A 376 27.16 10.33 28.44
C LYS A 376 25.88 10.62 27.63
N PRO A 377 24.79 9.86 27.83
CA PRO A 377 23.50 10.12 27.16
C PRO A 377 22.97 11.56 27.33
N GLU A 378 23.25 12.17 28.48
CA GLU A 378 22.91 13.56 28.82
C GLU A 378 23.68 14.62 28.01
N ASP A 379 24.85 14.27 27.47
CA ASP A 379 25.70 15.13 26.65
C ASP A 379 25.44 14.97 25.13
N VAL A 380 24.50 14.09 24.75
CA VAL A 380 24.18 13.82 23.34
C VAL A 380 23.43 14.99 22.73
N THR A 381 24.00 15.58 21.67
CA THR A 381 23.34 16.63 20.91
C THR A 381 22.26 16.07 19.97
N LYS A 382 21.37 16.94 19.48
CA LYS A 382 20.34 16.56 18.48
C LYS A 382 20.96 15.96 17.21
N ASP A 383 22.09 16.51 16.76
CA ASP A 383 22.77 16.06 15.54
C ASP A 383 23.41 14.69 15.75
N MET A 384 24.04 14.45 16.91
CA MET A 384 24.58 13.14 17.29
C MET A 384 23.48 12.08 17.29
N ARG A 385 22.34 12.38 17.93
CA ARG A 385 21.18 11.49 17.96
C ARG A 385 20.61 11.22 16.56
N TYR A 386 20.54 12.25 15.70
CA TYR A 386 20.05 12.11 14.34
C TYR A 386 20.96 11.20 13.50
N ALA A 387 22.28 11.38 13.60
CA ALA A 387 23.26 10.50 12.95
C ALA A 387 23.15 9.06 13.46
N ALA A 388 23.06 8.85 14.78
CA ALA A 388 22.91 7.52 15.36
C ALA A 388 21.58 6.84 14.97
N LYS A 389 20.51 7.61 14.78
CA LYS A 389 19.26 7.09 14.21
C LYS A 389 19.47 6.56 12.79
N ALA A 390 20.16 7.32 11.93
CA ALA A 390 20.49 6.86 10.57
C ALA A 390 21.32 5.57 10.60
N VAL A 391 22.31 5.47 11.50
CA VAL A 391 23.13 4.27 11.69
C VAL A 391 22.27 3.06 12.12
N ASN A 392 21.43 3.21 13.14
CA ASN A 392 20.57 2.13 13.65
C ASN A 392 19.69 1.53 12.55
N PHE A 393 19.00 2.37 11.78
CA PHE A 393 18.17 1.89 10.67
C PHE A 393 19.01 1.39 9.49
N GLY A 394 20.15 2.03 9.21
CA GLY A 394 21.07 1.61 8.15
C GLY A 394 21.57 0.19 8.36
N ILE A 395 22.02 -0.13 9.58
CA ILE A 395 22.45 -1.49 9.94
C ILE A 395 21.30 -2.49 9.81
N LEU A 396 20.11 -2.14 10.32
CA LEU A 396 18.94 -3.02 10.28
C LEU A 396 18.50 -3.37 8.84
N TYR A 397 18.66 -2.44 7.91
CA TYR A 397 18.37 -2.63 6.49
C TYR A 397 19.57 -3.12 5.67
N GLY A 398 20.67 -3.53 6.31
CA GLY A 398 21.83 -4.10 5.64
C GLY A 398 22.66 -3.09 4.83
N GLN A 399 22.60 -1.79 5.16
CA GLN A 399 23.47 -0.80 4.55
C GLN A 399 24.94 -1.10 4.90
N GLY A 400 25.76 -1.27 3.86
CA GLY A 400 27.22 -1.37 4.02
C GLY A 400 27.86 -0.01 4.33
N VAL A 401 29.16 -0.03 4.63
CA VAL A 401 29.95 1.16 5.02
C VAL A 401 29.78 2.34 4.05
N HIS A 402 29.72 2.06 2.75
CA HIS A 402 29.51 3.09 1.72
C HIS A 402 28.13 3.78 1.77
N GLY A 403 27.09 3.05 2.19
CA GLY A 403 25.74 3.61 2.35
C GLY A 403 25.57 4.45 3.61
N LEU A 404 26.38 4.17 4.64
CA LEU A 404 26.43 4.92 5.89
C LEU A 404 27.31 6.19 5.82
N SER A 405 28.28 6.22 4.89
CA SER A 405 29.19 7.36 4.68
C SER A 405 28.67 8.44 3.73
N ALA A 406 27.52 8.18 3.08
CA ALA A 406 26.88 9.08 2.11
C ALA A 406 25.81 9.92 2.79
#